data_AF-W9S190-F1
#
_entry.id   AF-W9S190-F1
#
_cell.length_a   1.000
_cell.length_b   1.000
_cell.length_c   1.000
_cell.angle_alpha   90.00
_cell.angle_beta   90.00
_cell.angle_gamma   90.00
#
_symmetry.space_group_name_H-M   'P 1'
#
loop_
_entity.id
_entity.type
_entity.pdbx_description
1 polymer ?
#
loop_
_entity_poly.entity_id
_entity_poly.type
_entity_poly.pdbx_seq_one_letter_code
_entity_poly.pdbx_strand_id
1 'polypeptide(L)' 'MGKVHGSLAHAGKVRGQIPKVAKQDKKKKHRSRAYKFVGFGKNPIPQRSRACIVRTCDGVK' A
#
# COMPACT_ATOMS: atom_id res chain seq x y z
N MET A 1 -35.34 19.59 23.39
CA MET A 1 -33.88 19.40 23.48
C MET A 1 -33.37 18.86 22.14
N GLY A 2 -33.16 19.76 21.18
CA GLY A 2 -32.89 19.40 19.78
C GLY A 2 -31.43 19.06 19.52
N LYS A 3 -31.18 18.33 18.43
CA LYS A 3 -29.85 18.03 17.92
C LYS A 3 -29.20 19.31 17.42
N VAL A 4 -28.42 19.95 18.29
CA VAL A 4 -27.69 21.18 17.98
C VAL A 4 -26.62 20.87 16.95
N HIS A 5 -26.66 21.55 15.81
CA HIS A 5 -25.63 21.39 14.77
C HIS A 5 -24.38 22.20 15.11
N GLY A 6 -23.23 21.55 14.99
CA GLY A 6 -21.93 22.19 14.75
C GLY A 6 -21.53 23.34 15.67
N SER A 7 -21.63 23.17 16.98
CA SER A 7 -21.07 24.12 17.96
C SER A 7 -19.59 23.82 18.24
N LEU A 8 -18.79 24.85 18.51
CA LEU A 8 -17.37 24.72 18.90
C LEU A 8 -17.18 23.79 20.12
N ALA A 9 -18.20 23.68 20.98
CA ALA A 9 -18.24 22.75 22.11
C ALA A 9 -18.11 21.27 21.71
N HIS A 10 -18.33 20.91 20.44
CA HIS A 10 -18.19 19.55 19.93
C HIS A 10 -16.88 19.30 19.17
N ALA A 11 -15.97 20.29 19.13
CA ALA A 11 -14.67 20.13 18.49
C ALA A 11 -13.84 19.03 19.19
N GLY A 12 -13.21 18.15 18.40
CA GLY A 12 -12.36 17.08 18.94
C GLY A 12 -13.09 15.89 19.56
N LYS A 13 -14.43 15.91 19.68
CA LYS A 13 -15.26 14.84 20.27
C LYS A 13 -14.87 13.45 19.77
N VAL A 14 -14.66 13.30 18.46
CA VAL A 14 -14.35 12.01 17.84
C VAL A 14 -12.93 11.52 18.17
N ARG A 15 -11.95 12.43 18.28
CA ARG A 15 -10.56 12.03 18.58
C ARG A 15 -10.35 11.70 20.05
N GLY A 16 -11.15 12.29 20.95
CA GLY A 16 -11.13 11.98 22.38
C GLY A 16 -11.91 10.72 22.77
N GLN A 17 -12.90 10.32 21.97
CA GLN A 17 -13.67 9.08 22.19
C GLN A 17 -12.89 7.80 21.87
N ILE A 18 -11.90 7.87 20.97
CA ILE A 18 -11.17 6.69 20.51
C ILE A 18 -10.07 6.35 21.51
N PRO A 19 -9.94 5.08 21.94
CA PRO A 19 -8.86 4.66 22.84
C PRO A 19 -7.50 4.96 22.19
N LYS A 20 -6.60 5.58 22.96
CA LYS A 20 -5.28 5.97 22.44
C LYS A 20 -4.38 4.74 22.32
N VAL A 21 -4.43 4.09 21.16
CA VAL A 21 -3.55 2.95 20.86
C VAL A 21 -2.10 3.44 20.74
N ALA A 22 -1.20 2.84 21.52
CA ALA A 22 0.22 3.09 21.45
C ALA A 22 0.77 2.69 20.07
N LYS A 23 1.78 3.42 19.58
CA LYS A 23 2.45 3.04 18.34
C LYS A 23 3.20 1.74 18.59
N GLN A 24 2.95 0.74 17.76
CA GLN A 24 3.75 -0.48 17.76
C GLN A 24 5.20 -0.16 17.37
N ASP A 25 6.14 -0.85 18.02
CA ASP A 25 7.54 -0.81 17.59
C ASP A 25 7.65 -1.49 16.22
N LYS A 26 8.16 -0.74 15.24
CA LYS A 26 8.27 -1.20 13.86
C LYS A 26 9.72 -1.05 13.42
N LYS A 27 10.28 -2.13 12.85
CA LYS A 27 11.60 -2.11 12.24
C LYS A 27 11.68 -0.99 11.21
N LYS A 28 12.83 -0.31 11.17
CA LYS A 28 13.09 0.80 10.25
C LYS A 28 12.87 0.31 8.82
N LYS A 29 12.00 1.00 8.08
CA LYS A 29 11.83 0.76 6.64
C LYS A 29 13.12 1.15 5.92
N HIS A 30 13.53 0.36 4.94
CA HIS A 30 14.60 0.75 4.02
C HIS A 30 14.24 2.09 3.36
N ARG A 31 15.22 2.96 3.15
CA ARG A 31 15.03 4.28 2.53
C ARG A 31 15.39 4.23 1.04
N SER A 32 14.75 5.10 0.26
CA SER A 32 15.04 5.41 -1.14
C SER A 32 15.28 4.19 -2.05
N ARG A 33 16.53 3.97 -2.48
CA ARG A 33 16.91 2.96 -3.47
C ARG A 33 16.75 1.54 -2.93
N ALA A 34 17.08 1.32 -1.66
CA ALA A 34 16.91 0.03 -1.02
C ALA A 34 15.43 -0.34 -0.87
N TYR A 35 14.53 0.64 -0.68
CA TYR A 35 13.08 0.40 -0.67
C TYR A 35 12.57 -0.09 -2.03
N LYS A 36 12.99 0.58 -3.12
CA LYS A 36 12.61 0.21 -4.48
C LYS A 36 13.11 -1.20 -4.81
N PHE A 37 14.37 -1.52 -4.51
CA PHE A 37 14.96 -2.83 -4.78
C PHE A 37 14.25 -3.97 -4.03
N VAL A 38 13.98 -3.80 -2.73
CA VAL A 38 13.24 -4.78 -1.91
C VAL A 38 11.78 -4.93 -2.37
N GLY A 39 11.18 -3.90 -2.96
CA GLY A 39 9.84 -3.96 -3.54
C GLY A 39 9.78 -4.79 -4.83
N PHE A 40 10.75 -4.62 -5.74
CA PHE A 40 10.81 -5.36 -7.00
C PHE A 40 11.09 -6.85 -6.81
N GLY A 41 11.90 -7.24 -5.83
CA GLY A 41 12.18 -8.65 -5.54
C GLY A 41 11.03 -9.43 -4.87
N LYS A 42 9.96 -8.75 -4.44
CA LYS A 42 8.79 -9.38 -3.77
C LYS A 42 7.66 -9.73 -4.72
N ASN A 43 7.60 -9.09 -5.89
CA ASN A 43 6.61 -9.39 -6.89
C ASN A 43 7.26 -10.31 -7.93
N PRO A 44 6.99 -11.63 -7.90
CA PRO A 44 7.47 -12.50 -8.97
C PRO A 44 6.92 -11.97 -10.30
N ILE A 45 7.81 -11.74 -11.27
CA ILE A 45 7.40 -11.47 -12.65
C ILE A 45 6.55 -12.67 -13.07
N PRO A 46 5.29 -12.49 -13.53
CA PRO A 46 4.50 -13.62 -13.98
C PRO A 46 5.31 -14.33 -15.05
N GLN A 47 5.56 -15.64 -14.88
CA GLN A 47 6.27 -16.43 -15.88
C GLN A 47 5.46 -16.36 -17.17
N ARG A 48 5.81 -15.42 -18.05
CA ARG A 48 5.25 -15.31 -19.39
C ARG A 48 5.61 -16.64 -20.03
N SER A 49 4.62 -17.50 -20.25
CA SER A 49 4.82 -18.85 -20.78
C SER A 49 5.81 -18.77 -21.95
N ARG A 50 6.92 -19.51 -21.87
CA ARG A 50 7.96 -19.59 -22.91
C ARG A 50 7.37 -19.89 -24.31
N ALA A 51 6.12 -20.37 -24.36
CA ALA A 51 5.27 -20.57 -25.54
C ALA A 51 4.97 -19.32 -26.41
N CYS A 52 5.27 -18.09 -25.95
CA CYS A 52 5.07 -16.89 -26.78
C CYS A 52 6.32 -16.48 -27.58
N ILE A 53 7.52 -16.93 -27.18
CA ILE A 53 8.77 -16.52 -27.84
C ILE A 53 9.05 -17.39 -29.09
N VAL A 54 8.67 -18.67 -29.08
CA VAL A 54 8.95 -19.59 -30.20
C VAL A 54 7.97 -19.41 -31.37
N ARG A 55 6.81 -18.80 -31.15
CA ARG A 55 5.77 -18.64 -32.20
C ARG A 55 6.06 -17.55 -33.23
N THR A 56 7.02 -16.66 -33.00
CA THR A 56 7.39 -15.60 -33.94
C THR A 56 8.59 -15.95 -34.82
N CYS A 57 9.19 -17.14 -34.67
CA CYS A 57 10.39 -17.52 -35.42
C CYS A 57 10.10 -18.36 -36.68
N ASP A 58 8.92 -18.98 -36.82
CA ASP A 58 8.53 -19.77 -38.00
C ASP A 58 7.64 -18.98 -38.99
N GLY A 59 7.86 -17.68 -39.08
CA GLY A 59 7.14 -16.76 -39.97
C GLY A 59 8.03 -16.17 -41.06
N VAL A 60 8.95 -16.95 -41.61
CA VAL A 60 9.66 -16.59 -42.85
C VAL A 60 8.89 -17.24 -44.00
N LYS A 61 8.10 -16.42 -44.69
CA LYS A 61 7.63 -16.68 -46.05
C LYS A 61 8.10 -15.54 -46.92
#